data_AF-A0A177HAJ9-F1
#
_entry.id   AF-A0A177HAJ9-F1
#
_cell.length_a   1.000
_cell.length_b   1.000
_cell.length_c   1.000
_cell.angle_alpha   90.00
_cell.angle_beta   90.00
_cell.angle_gamma   90.00
#
_symmetry.space_group_name_H-M   'P 1'
#
loop_
_entity.id
_entity.type
_entity.pdbx_description
1 polymer ?
#
loop_
_entity_poly.entity_id
_entity_poly.type
_entity_poly.pdbx_seq_one_letter_code
_entity_poly.pdbx_strand_id
1 'polypeptide(L)'
;MDLDAYSYPQGLTLLQRWQAGEAAAKTEIKDVFDAAIAGEFDQNFSILAPTDEVHATASVHMLALAILHDIYGIRAAEYYKTDPYRYVRANLTVSRLLGVNKLYITWALYAFSCEVLGQKMMYPDKFPPGSDPDHALINKDNCFELETPDFNSGIPKIIDDILRVTEELTGMEPLLQISAPYSLAADIYGQEPLLADVLHDPDHVNKLLDHLADKVLVPWIEHHFSVFPNGWVELSDASGSPFFIGPENCKTMSIRSIQRMDNGDLWGGRVFDCNYRGDYVANVKNKVRSSRRQSKQQVATAKVDLNELTDIKVSVCQKFMMRLEADKVDVSFYRDQALARNIPLTTGIGSCEVDRNSIDDLELAKINLETAAGEYVAAIKAVCEAIDLPENNFVDQPWPSHLYFEDLNGETEFDLVRLIIGQVFECPKLARAMI
;
A
#
# COMPACT_ATOMS: atom_id res chain seq x y z
N MET A 1 -24.79 -9.92 17.15
CA MET A 1 -24.82 -10.47 15.77
C MET A 1 -23.66 -11.46 15.62
N ASP A 2 -23.68 -12.37 14.63
CA ASP A 2 -22.55 -13.28 14.36
C ASP A 2 -21.88 -12.89 13.04
N LEU A 3 -20.61 -12.45 13.09
CA LEU A 3 -19.87 -12.02 11.90
C LEU A 3 -19.47 -13.20 11.02
N ASP A 4 -19.35 -14.41 11.58
CA ASP A 4 -18.97 -15.62 10.83
C ASP A 4 -20.06 -16.04 9.84
N ALA A 5 -21.31 -15.60 10.04
CA ALA A 5 -22.39 -15.75 9.07
C ALA A 5 -22.11 -15.03 7.72
N TYR A 6 -21.14 -14.11 7.72
CA TYR A 6 -20.68 -13.37 6.55
C TYR A 6 -19.33 -13.86 6.00
N SER A 7 -18.89 -15.06 6.40
CA SER A 7 -17.70 -15.71 5.80
C SER A 7 -17.75 -15.69 4.27
N TYR A 8 -16.61 -15.82 3.60
CA TYR A 8 -16.59 -15.93 2.14
C TYR A 8 -17.50 -17.09 1.66
N PRO A 9 -18.40 -16.87 0.66
CA PRO A 9 -18.62 -15.64 -0.13
C PRO A 9 -19.83 -14.78 0.32
N GLN A 10 -20.44 -15.06 1.48
CA GLN A 10 -21.68 -14.41 1.91
C GLN A 10 -21.52 -12.89 2.12
N GLY A 11 -20.44 -12.44 2.75
CA GLY A 11 -20.16 -11.01 2.93
C GLY A 11 -20.04 -10.24 1.61
N LEU A 12 -19.40 -10.81 0.60
CA LEU A 12 -19.29 -10.23 -0.74
C LEU A 12 -20.67 -10.10 -1.40
N THR A 13 -21.53 -11.09 -1.21
CA THR A 13 -22.92 -11.04 -1.71
C THR A 13 -23.70 -9.89 -1.07
N LEU A 14 -23.49 -9.65 0.24
CA LEU A 14 -24.10 -8.50 0.93
C LEU A 14 -23.57 -7.16 0.37
N LEU A 15 -22.25 -7.04 0.16
CA LEU A 15 -21.64 -5.84 -0.43
C LEU A 15 -22.15 -5.56 -1.84
N GLN A 16 -22.31 -6.59 -2.68
CA GLN A 16 -22.91 -6.47 -4.02
C GLN A 16 -24.32 -5.90 -3.96
N ARG A 17 -25.18 -6.46 -3.10
CA ARG A 17 -26.57 -6.02 -2.95
C ARG A 17 -26.66 -4.60 -2.38
N TRP A 18 -25.77 -4.24 -1.47
CA TRP A 18 -25.63 -2.86 -0.99
C TRP A 18 -25.26 -1.90 -2.11
N GLN A 19 -24.24 -2.23 -2.91
CA GLN A 19 -23.79 -1.41 -4.03
C GLN A 19 -24.87 -1.27 -5.11
N ALA A 20 -25.69 -2.30 -5.31
CA ALA A 20 -26.87 -2.26 -6.19
C ALA A 20 -28.04 -1.41 -5.64
N GLY A 21 -27.92 -0.90 -4.41
CA GLY A 21 -28.91 -0.02 -3.79
C GLY A 21 -30.10 -0.75 -3.16
N GLU A 22 -30.01 -2.06 -2.90
CA GLU A 22 -31.10 -2.81 -2.29
C GLU A 22 -31.36 -2.33 -0.84
N ALA A 23 -32.61 -1.91 -0.56
CA ALA A 23 -32.99 -1.39 0.75
C ALA A 23 -32.80 -2.41 1.89
N ALA A 24 -33.05 -3.69 1.62
CA ALA A 24 -32.84 -4.77 2.58
C ALA A 24 -31.34 -4.93 2.90
N ALA A 25 -30.47 -4.89 1.90
CA ALA A 25 -29.02 -4.98 2.10
C ALA A 25 -28.46 -3.75 2.82
N LYS A 26 -28.98 -2.55 2.56
CA LYS A 26 -28.61 -1.34 3.32
C LYS A 26 -28.97 -1.46 4.81
N THR A 27 -30.14 -2.02 5.11
CA THR A 27 -30.56 -2.28 6.49
C THR A 27 -29.64 -3.30 7.15
N GLU A 28 -29.33 -4.39 6.44
CA GLU A 28 -28.45 -5.44 6.94
C GLU A 28 -27.00 -4.95 7.16
N ILE A 29 -26.41 -4.20 6.21
CA ILE A 29 -25.11 -3.54 6.41
C ILE A 29 -25.16 -2.60 7.60
N LYS A 30 -26.24 -1.83 7.75
CA LYS A 30 -26.39 -0.95 8.92
C LYS A 30 -26.33 -1.74 10.23
N ASP A 31 -27.08 -2.85 10.33
CA ASP A 31 -27.09 -3.68 11.53
C ASP A 31 -25.70 -4.29 11.82
N VAL A 32 -24.99 -4.72 10.77
CA VAL A 32 -23.59 -5.21 10.88
C VAL A 32 -22.67 -4.12 11.42
N PHE A 33 -22.74 -2.91 10.87
CA PHE A 33 -21.87 -1.81 11.31
C PHE A 33 -22.26 -1.26 12.69
N ASP A 34 -23.55 -1.25 13.05
CA ASP A 34 -23.98 -0.89 14.41
C ASP A 34 -23.38 -1.88 15.43
N ALA A 35 -23.45 -3.19 15.15
CA ALA A 35 -22.85 -4.22 16.00
C ALA A 35 -21.32 -4.10 16.08
N ALA A 36 -20.67 -3.83 14.94
CA ALA A 36 -19.24 -3.59 14.89
C ALA A 36 -18.83 -2.39 15.75
N ILE A 37 -19.49 -1.23 15.57
CA ILE A 37 -19.23 0.00 16.32
C ILE A 37 -19.47 -0.20 17.82
N ALA A 38 -20.47 -1.00 18.19
CA ALA A 38 -20.74 -1.38 19.58
C ALA A 38 -19.70 -2.34 20.20
N GLY A 39 -18.76 -2.86 19.40
CA GLY A 39 -17.71 -3.78 19.85
C GLY A 39 -18.13 -5.24 19.91
N GLU A 40 -19.27 -5.62 19.31
CA GLU A 40 -19.75 -7.01 19.34
C GLU A 40 -18.82 -7.98 18.59
N PHE A 41 -17.96 -7.47 17.71
CA PHE A 41 -17.06 -8.27 16.87
C PHE A 41 -15.59 -8.23 17.31
N ASP A 42 -15.24 -7.54 18.40
CA ASP A 42 -13.84 -7.38 18.83
C ASP A 42 -13.13 -8.72 19.02
N GLN A 43 -13.83 -9.74 19.54
CA GLN A 43 -13.29 -11.09 19.69
C GLN A 43 -13.05 -11.80 18.34
N ASN A 44 -13.80 -11.47 17.29
CA ASN A 44 -13.58 -12.00 15.94
C ASN A 44 -12.35 -11.36 15.29
N PHE A 45 -12.13 -10.07 15.57
CA PHE A 45 -10.98 -9.32 15.06
C PHE A 45 -9.65 -9.84 15.61
N SER A 46 -9.63 -10.43 16.80
CA SER A 46 -8.44 -11.06 17.37
C SER A 46 -8.10 -12.43 16.75
N ILE A 47 -8.93 -12.96 15.85
CA ILE A 47 -8.68 -14.25 15.18
C ILE A 47 -7.83 -13.99 13.93
N LEU A 48 -6.57 -14.37 13.99
CA LEU A 48 -5.64 -14.24 12.87
C LEU A 48 -5.84 -15.33 11.82
N ALA A 49 -5.29 -15.10 10.63
CA ALA A 49 -5.36 -16.05 9.53
C ALA A 49 -4.64 -17.38 9.86
N PRO A 50 -5.09 -18.52 9.31
CA PRO A 50 -4.40 -19.81 9.47
C PRO A 50 -2.94 -19.77 8.99
N THR A 51 -2.05 -20.53 9.62
CA THR A 51 -0.61 -20.47 9.29
C THR A 51 -0.20 -21.35 8.10
N ASP A 52 -1.08 -22.25 7.67
CA ASP A 52 -0.82 -23.29 6.65
C ASP A 52 -1.51 -23.00 5.31
N GLU A 53 -1.88 -21.76 5.04
CA GLU A 53 -2.66 -21.36 3.86
C GLU A 53 -2.06 -20.12 3.16
N VAL A 54 -2.39 -19.95 1.88
CA VAL A 54 -2.18 -18.69 1.14
C VAL A 54 -3.32 -17.75 1.51
N HIS A 55 -3.03 -16.45 1.61
CA HIS A 55 -4.00 -15.44 2.09
C HIS A 55 -4.18 -14.30 1.10
N ALA A 56 -5.27 -13.57 1.27
CA ALA A 56 -5.40 -12.23 0.71
C ALA A 56 -5.36 -11.20 1.84
N THR A 57 -4.91 -9.99 1.50
CA THR A 57 -5.04 -8.75 2.27
C THR A 57 -5.56 -7.63 1.35
N ALA A 58 -6.06 -6.53 1.92
CA ALA A 58 -6.60 -5.42 1.12
C ALA A 58 -6.50 -4.08 1.85
N SER A 59 -6.20 -3.02 1.10
CA SER A 59 -6.45 -1.64 1.51
C SER A 59 -7.94 -1.35 1.35
N VAL A 60 -8.67 -1.13 2.45
CA VAL A 60 -10.15 -1.06 2.46
C VAL A 60 -10.73 0.24 3.02
N HIS A 61 -9.88 1.19 3.42
CA HIS A 61 -10.33 2.40 4.10
C HIS A 61 -11.26 3.27 3.26
N MET A 62 -11.14 3.23 1.94
CA MET A 62 -12.05 3.95 1.04
C MET A 62 -13.42 3.26 0.92
N LEU A 63 -13.44 1.92 0.91
CA LEU A 63 -14.70 1.17 0.94
C LEU A 63 -15.44 1.37 2.27
N ALA A 64 -14.73 1.33 3.39
CA ALA A 64 -15.29 1.64 4.70
C ALA A 64 -15.85 3.08 4.77
N LEU A 65 -15.13 4.08 4.23
CA LEU A 65 -15.63 5.45 4.09
C LEU A 65 -16.92 5.49 3.26
N ALA A 66 -16.96 4.83 2.11
CA ALA A 66 -18.12 4.82 1.22
C ALA A 66 -19.37 4.24 1.92
N ILE A 67 -19.21 3.14 2.64
CA ILE A 67 -20.30 2.53 3.42
C ILE A 67 -20.76 3.46 4.55
N LEU A 68 -19.83 3.97 5.36
CA LEU A 68 -20.18 4.83 6.49
C LEU A 68 -20.82 6.15 6.04
N HIS A 69 -20.39 6.70 4.91
CA HIS A 69 -21.03 7.85 4.29
C HIS A 69 -22.46 7.51 3.83
N ASP A 70 -22.67 6.39 3.12
CA ASP A 70 -24.00 5.99 2.63
C ASP A 70 -25.01 5.72 3.75
N ILE A 71 -24.57 5.08 4.84
CA ILE A 71 -25.44 4.65 5.94
C ILE A 71 -25.65 5.76 6.98
N TYR A 72 -24.60 6.52 7.32
CA TYR A 72 -24.62 7.45 8.45
C TYR A 72 -24.37 8.92 8.05
N GLY A 73 -23.98 9.19 6.80
CA GLY A 73 -23.60 10.54 6.36
C GLY A 73 -22.25 11.01 6.92
N ILE A 74 -21.40 10.09 7.39
CA ILE A 74 -20.06 10.40 7.88
C ILE A 74 -19.21 10.92 6.72
N ARG A 75 -18.63 12.11 6.88
CA ARG A 75 -17.77 12.76 5.88
C ARG A 75 -16.30 12.39 6.09
N ALA A 76 -15.49 12.46 5.05
CA ALA A 76 -14.08 12.07 5.08
C ALA A 76 -13.29 12.63 6.29
N ALA A 77 -13.38 13.93 6.59
CA ALA A 77 -12.66 14.51 7.72
C ALA A 77 -13.08 13.89 9.07
N GLU A 78 -14.37 13.59 9.23
CA GLU A 78 -14.88 12.92 10.43
C GLU A 78 -14.43 11.45 10.48
N TYR A 79 -14.49 10.74 9.34
CA TYR A 79 -14.08 9.35 9.24
C TYR A 79 -12.63 9.14 9.70
N TYR A 80 -11.69 9.95 9.18
CA TYR A 80 -10.26 9.73 9.45
C TYR A 80 -9.75 10.32 10.77
N LYS A 81 -10.41 11.32 11.36
CA LYS A 81 -9.79 12.16 12.42
C LYS A 81 -10.43 12.08 13.80
N THR A 82 -11.58 11.45 13.98
CA THR A 82 -12.36 11.64 15.22
C THR A 82 -12.37 10.45 16.17
N ASP A 83 -12.54 9.22 15.65
CA ASP A 83 -12.79 8.05 16.48
C ASP A 83 -11.96 6.85 15.97
N PRO A 84 -10.86 6.50 16.66
CA PRO A 84 -9.99 5.40 16.25
C PRO A 84 -10.68 4.03 16.37
N TYR A 85 -11.59 3.83 17.32
CA TYR A 85 -12.34 2.57 17.43
C TYR A 85 -13.31 2.41 16.28
N ARG A 86 -14.07 3.45 15.94
CA ARG A 86 -14.94 3.42 14.74
C ARG A 86 -14.13 3.17 13.48
N TYR A 87 -12.97 3.83 13.34
CA TYR A 87 -12.10 3.65 12.18
C TYR A 87 -11.64 2.20 12.04
N VAL A 88 -11.00 1.64 13.07
CA VAL A 88 -10.44 0.29 13.02
C VAL A 88 -11.54 -0.76 12.85
N ARG A 89 -12.62 -0.69 13.66
CA ARG A 89 -13.74 -1.65 13.57
C ARG A 89 -14.39 -1.63 12.19
N ALA A 90 -14.63 -0.45 11.61
CA ALA A 90 -15.20 -0.34 10.27
C ALA A 90 -14.31 -1.01 9.20
N ASN A 91 -13.00 -0.76 9.24
CA ASN A 91 -12.05 -1.36 8.30
C ASN A 91 -12.00 -2.88 8.45
N LEU A 92 -11.89 -3.39 9.69
CA LEU A 92 -11.85 -4.83 9.96
C LEU A 92 -13.15 -5.53 9.56
N THR A 93 -14.31 -4.91 9.80
CA THR A 93 -15.61 -5.42 9.32
C THR A 93 -15.62 -5.52 7.80
N VAL A 94 -15.13 -4.51 7.07
CA VAL A 94 -15.05 -4.58 5.61
C VAL A 94 -14.11 -5.70 5.16
N SER A 95 -12.94 -5.86 5.77
CA SER A 95 -12.02 -6.97 5.46
C SER A 95 -12.71 -8.33 5.63
N ARG A 96 -13.45 -8.54 6.73
CA ARG A 96 -14.22 -9.77 6.96
C ARG A 96 -15.32 -9.98 5.92
N LEU A 97 -16.08 -8.93 5.57
CA LEU A 97 -17.11 -9.03 4.53
C LEU A 97 -16.53 -9.38 3.15
N LEU A 98 -15.33 -8.92 2.84
CA LEU A 98 -14.63 -9.27 1.59
C LEU A 98 -14.12 -10.71 1.56
N GLY A 99 -14.07 -11.41 2.70
CA GLY A 99 -13.39 -12.71 2.83
C GLY A 99 -11.86 -12.58 2.94
N VAL A 100 -11.37 -11.41 3.35
CA VAL A 100 -9.94 -11.13 3.52
C VAL A 100 -9.53 -11.53 4.95
N ASN A 101 -8.74 -12.59 5.06
CA ASN A 101 -8.38 -13.19 6.34
C ASN A 101 -7.12 -12.59 6.97
N LYS A 102 -6.16 -12.13 6.16
CA LYS A 102 -5.00 -11.39 6.64
C LYS A 102 -5.37 -9.91 6.74
N LEU A 103 -5.35 -9.39 7.97
CA LEU A 103 -5.81 -8.04 8.27
C LEU A 103 -4.72 -7.02 7.91
N TYR A 104 -5.15 -5.86 7.45
CA TYR A 104 -4.30 -4.73 7.11
C TYR A 104 -5.09 -3.44 7.30
N ILE A 105 -4.55 -2.55 8.12
CA ILE A 105 -5.14 -1.25 8.43
C ILE A 105 -4.26 -0.20 7.80
N THR A 106 -4.88 0.62 6.95
CA THR A 106 -4.23 1.75 6.30
C THR A 106 -5.13 2.97 6.29
N TRP A 107 -4.64 4.10 5.79
CA TRP A 107 -5.31 5.38 5.69
C TRP A 107 -4.81 6.14 4.47
N ALA A 108 -5.31 7.37 4.28
CA ALA A 108 -4.82 8.26 3.22
C ALA A 108 -3.39 8.78 3.52
N LEU A 109 -2.41 7.89 3.50
CA LEU A 109 -1.04 8.11 3.99
C LEU A 109 -0.35 9.29 3.31
N TYR A 110 -0.55 9.45 1.99
CA TYR A 110 0.07 10.55 1.23
C TYR A 110 -0.42 11.89 1.74
N ALA A 111 -1.74 12.04 1.84
CA ALA A 111 -2.38 13.24 2.36
C ALA A 111 -2.00 13.52 3.82
N PHE A 112 -1.97 12.47 4.66
CA PHE A 112 -1.63 12.61 6.06
C PHE A 112 -0.17 13.04 6.25
N SER A 113 0.77 12.46 5.50
CA SER A 113 2.19 12.86 5.53
C SER A 113 2.37 14.33 5.15
N CYS A 114 1.56 14.85 4.22
CA CYS A 114 1.57 16.25 3.85
C CYS A 114 0.95 17.16 4.92
N GLU A 115 -0.21 16.79 5.46
CA GLU A 115 -0.94 17.61 6.44
C GLU A 115 -0.12 17.83 7.72
N VAL A 116 0.68 16.83 8.12
CA VAL A 116 1.63 16.91 9.25
C VAL A 116 2.59 18.10 9.09
N LEU A 117 2.97 18.44 7.85
CA LEU A 117 3.86 19.56 7.53
C LEU A 117 3.12 20.90 7.39
N GLY A 118 1.79 20.91 7.51
CA GLY A 118 0.96 22.09 7.31
C GLY A 118 0.52 22.32 5.87
N GLN A 119 0.67 21.31 4.98
CA GLN A 119 0.10 21.38 3.63
C GLN A 119 -1.41 21.62 3.70
N LYS A 120 -1.91 22.51 2.85
CA LYS A 120 -3.34 22.74 2.73
C LYS A 120 -4.00 21.52 2.08
N MET A 121 -5.04 21.00 2.73
CA MET A 121 -5.70 19.75 2.35
C MET A 121 -7.15 19.97 1.89
N MET A 122 -7.62 19.09 1.03
CA MET A 122 -9.02 18.97 0.62
C MET A 122 -9.62 17.68 1.20
N TYR A 123 -10.84 17.77 1.73
CA TYR A 123 -11.59 16.64 2.30
C TYR A 123 -12.92 16.45 1.57
N PRO A 124 -12.92 15.86 0.37
CA PRO A 124 -14.15 15.50 -0.33
C PRO A 124 -14.94 14.44 0.45
N ASP A 125 -16.26 14.59 0.57
CA ASP A 125 -17.07 13.79 1.51
C ASP A 125 -17.00 12.26 1.29
N LYS A 126 -16.82 11.82 0.04
CA LYS A 126 -16.86 10.40 -0.38
C LYS A 126 -15.50 9.82 -0.79
N PHE A 127 -14.43 10.60 -0.71
CA PHE A 127 -13.11 10.22 -1.22
C PHE A 127 -12.05 10.47 -0.15
N PRO A 128 -10.89 9.80 -0.21
CA PRO A 128 -9.77 10.12 0.67
C PRO A 128 -9.36 11.59 0.48
N PRO A 129 -8.79 12.23 1.52
CA PRO A 129 -8.23 13.57 1.38
C PRO A 129 -7.05 13.60 0.40
N GLY A 130 -6.76 14.80 -0.10
CA GLY A 130 -5.62 15.07 -0.97
C GLY A 130 -5.07 16.48 -0.72
N SER A 131 -3.81 16.72 -1.09
CA SER A 131 -3.22 18.06 -1.07
C SER A 131 -3.97 18.98 -2.04
N ASP A 132 -4.12 20.25 -1.66
CA ASP A 132 -4.66 21.29 -2.55
C ASP A 132 -3.60 21.63 -3.61
N PRO A 133 -3.80 21.25 -4.89
CA PRO A 133 -2.78 21.38 -5.93
C PRO A 133 -2.48 22.84 -6.29
N ASP A 134 -3.38 23.77 -5.97
CA ASP A 134 -3.20 25.20 -6.22
C ASP A 134 -2.36 25.87 -5.11
N HIS A 135 -2.04 25.15 -4.02
CA HIS A 135 -1.40 25.70 -2.84
C HIS A 135 -0.26 24.80 -2.34
N ALA A 136 0.78 24.61 -3.16
CA ALA A 136 2.01 23.93 -2.72
C ALA A 136 2.60 24.60 -1.47
N LEU A 137 2.96 23.79 -0.47
CA LEU A 137 3.54 24.25 0.81
C LEU A 137 4.94 24.84 0.63
N ILE A 138 5.76 24.21 -0.21
CA ILE A 138 7.14 24.61 -0.43
C ILE A 138 7.46 24.89 -1.90
N ASN A 139 8.55 25.60 -2.11
CA ASN A 139 9.18 25.89 -3.39
C ASN A 139 10.70 25.95 -3.20
N LYS A 140 11.44 26.26 -4.28
CA LYS A 140 12.90 26.31 -4.29
C LYS A 140 13.54 27.23 -3.22
N ASP A 141 12.83 28.28 -2.81
CA ASP A 141 13.34 29.29 -1.90
C ASP A 141 13.15 28.91 -0.42
N ASN A 142 12.09 28.17 -0.07
CA ASN A 142 11.73 27.85 1.32
C ASN A 142 11.78 26.35 1.66
N CYS A 143 12.13 25.48 0.72
CA CYS A 143 12.05 24.02 0.92
C CYS A 143 12.92 23.49 2.08
N PHE A 144 13.98 24.21 2.45
CA PHE A 144 14.86 23.86 3.57
C PHE A 144 14.44 24.48 4.91
N GLU A 145 13.31 25.19 4.97
CA GLU A 145 12.74 25.75 6.20
C GLU A 145 11.84 24.75 6.95
N LEU A 146 11.55 23.59 6.35
CA LEU A 146 10.76 22.54 7.00
C LEU A 146 11.49 22.00 8.24
N GLU A 147 10.77 21.92 9.34
CA GLU A 147 11.25 21.46 10.65
C GLU A 147 10.56 20.14 11.03
N THR A 148 11.06 19.50 12.09
CA THR A 148 10.46 18.28 12.63
C THR A 148 9.04 18.54 13.14
N PRO A 149 8.04 17.73 12.73
CA PRO A 149 6.66 17.89 13.19
C PRO A 149 6.49 17.64 14.70
N ASP A 150 5.39 18.17 15.26
CA ASP A 150 4.94 17.74 16.59
C ASP A 150 4.20 16.41 16.49
N PHE A 151 4.80 15.35 17.06
CA PHE A 151 4.21 14.02 17.04
C PHE A 151 3.16 13.76 18.14
N ASN A 152 2.95 14.71 19.06
CA ASN A 152 2.01 14.53 20.18
C ASN A 152 0.62 15.13 19.93
N SER A 153 0.40 15.73 18.76
CA SER A 153 -0.87 16.33 18.37
C SER A 153 -1.18 16.06 16.89
N GLY A 154 -2.36 16.48 16.42
CA GLY A 154 -2.74 16.39 15.02
C GLY A 154 -2.71 14.97 14.44
N ILE A 155 -2.27 14.86 13.18
CA ILE A 155 -2.23 13.61 12.41
C ILE A 155 -1.35 12.54 13.05
N PRO A 156 -0.11 12.82 13.52
CA PRO A 156 0.70 11.79 14.18
C PRO A 156 0.00 11.16 15.38
N LYS A 157 -0.63 11.97 16.24
CA LYS A 157 -1.41 11.45 17.36
C LYS A 157 -2.62 10.63 16.93
N ILE A 158 -3.33 11.06 15.88
CA ILE A 158 -4.46 10.31 15.31
C ILE A 158 -4.01 8.93 14.84
N ILE A 159 -2.87 8.86 14.13
CA ILE A 159 -2.28 7.59 13.68
C ILE A 159 -1.89 6.73 14.87
N ASP A 160 -1.19 7.28 15.87
CA ASP A 160 -0.82 6.54 17.07
C ASP A 160 -2.06 5.95 17.79
N ASP A 161 -3.17 6.71 17.84
CA ASP A 161 -4.40 6.23 18.46
C ASP A 161 -5.06 5.12 17.62
N ILE A 162 -5.06 5.20 16.28
CA ILE A 162 -5.52 4.13 15.38
C ILE A 162 -4.66 2.87 15.55
N LEU A 163 -3.35 3.01 15.63
CA LEU A 163 -2.42 1.90 15.76
C LEU A 163 -2.56 1.18 17.12
N ARG A 164 -2.75 1.92 18.22
CA ARG A 164 -3.06 1.32 19.53
C ARG A 164 -4.33 0.48 19.50
N VAL A 165 -5.40 1.00 18.90
CA VAL A 165 -6.65 0.26 18.76
C VAL A 165 -6.47 -0.96 17.85
N THR A 166 -5.66 -0.84 16.79
CA THR A 166 -5.37 -1.96 15.90
C THR A 166 -4.67 -3.10 16.65
N GLU A 167 -3.61 -2.78 17.41
CA GLU A 167 -2.89 -3.73 18.26
C GLU A 167 -3.81 -4.33 19.34
N GLU A 168 -4.66 -3.52 19.97
CA GLU A 168 -5.63 -3.98 20.99
C GLU A 168 -6.64 -4.99 20.41
N LEU A 169 -7.23 -4.69 19.25
CA LEU A 169 -8.31 -5.50 18.68
C LEU A 169 -7.81 -6.74 17.93
N THR A 170 -6.59 -6.70 17.39
CA THR A 170 -6.07 -7.77 16.52
C THR A 170 -4.91 -8.54 17.13
N GLY A 171 -4.17 -7.93 18.07
CA GLY A 171 -2.88 -8.44 18.55
C GLY A 171 -1.74 -8.32 17.54
N MET A 172 -1.97 -7.72 16.37
CA MET A 172 -0.95 -7.55 15.33
C MET A 172 0.02 -6.43 15.66
N GLU A 173 1.25 -6.56 15.18
CA GLU A 173 2.27 -5.53 15.31
C GLU A 173 1.84 -4.23 14.59
N PRO A 174 2.00 -3.06 15.23
CA PRO A 174 1.64 -1.76 14.63
C PRO A 174 2.43 -1.47 13.35
N LEU A 175 1.75 -0.97 12.31
CA LEU A 175 2.38 -0.52 11.07
C LEU A 175 2.17 0.98 10.85
N LEU A 176 3.21 1.79 11.01
CA LEU A 176 3.18 3.17 10.54
C LEU A 176 3.30 3.19 9.01
N GLN A 177 2.41 3.92 8.36
CA GLN A 177 2.44 4.10 6.90
C GLN A 177 2.53 5.57 6.55
N ILE A 178 3.60 5.94 5.85
CA ILE A 178 3.94 7.33 5.50
C ILE A 178 4.53 7.41 4.10
N SER A 179 4.49 8.60 3.50
CA SER A 179 5.15 8.85 2.23
C SER A 179 6.67 8.70 2.37
N ALA A 180 7.28 8.09 1.36
CA ALA A 180 8.73 8.17 1.18
C ALA A 180 9.17 9.59 0.75
N PRO A 181 10.48 9.93 0.82
CA PRO A 181 10.94 11.29 0.54
C PRO A 181 10.50 11.87 -0.80
N TYR A 182 10.54 11.08 -1.89
CA TYR A 182 10.23 11.62 -3.22
C TYR A 182 8.74 11.91 -3.39
N SER A 183 7.86 10.96 -3.01
CA SER A 183 6.42 11.19 -3.05
C SER A 183 5.98 12.31 -2.11
N LEU A 184 6.57 12.39 -0.92
CA LEU A 184 6.33 13.53 -0.02
C LEU A 184 6.70 14.85 -0.70
N ALA A 185 7.90 14.93 -1.31
CA ALA A 185 8.33 16.11 -2.05
C ALA A 185 7.37 16.45 -3.19
N ALA A 186 6.93 15.46 -3.97
CA ALA A 186 6.01 15.68 -5.09
C ALA A 186 4.69 16.31 -4.64
N ASP A 187 4.15 15.88 -3.50
CA ASP A 187 2.86 16.36 -2.99
C ASP A 187 2.93 17.77 -2.37
N ILE A 188 4.07 18.15 -1.75
CA ILE A 188 4.22 19.45 -1.06
C ILE A 188 4.94 20.53 -1.89
N TYR A 189 5.75 20.12 -2.88
CA TYR A 189 6.45 21.01 -3.83
C TYR A 189 5.65 21.17 -5.13
N GLY A 190 4.77 20.22 -5.43
CA GLY A 190 4.07 20.08 -6.71
C GLY A 190 4.84 19.20 -7.68
N GLN A 191 4.12 18.28 -8.33
CA GLN A 191 4.72 17.25 -9.19
C GLN A 191 5.38 17.83 -10.46
N GLU A 192 4.71 18.74 -11.17
CA GLU A 192 5.28 19.34 -12.39
C GLU A 192 6.53 20.19 -12.10
N PRO A 193 6.53 21.10 -11.11
CA PRO A 193 7.74 21.83 -10.71
C PRO A 193 8.89 20.91 -10.27
N LEU A 194 8.60 19.87 -9.47
CA LEU A 194 9.62 18.93 -9.01
C LEU A 194 10.25 18.16 -10.19
N LEU A 195 9.45 17.69 -11.14
CA LEU A 195 9.95 17.01 -12.34
C LEU A 195 10.82 17.93 -13.20
N ALA A 196 10.47 19.22 -13.28
CA ALA A 196 11.31 20.20 -13.98
C ALA A 196 12.67 20.35 -13.27
N ASP A 197 12.70 20.43 -11.95
CA ASP A 197 13.95 20.52 -11.18
C ASP A 197 14.75 19.21 -11.22
N VAL A 198 14.13 18.03 -11.31
CA VAL A 198 14.84 16.75 -11.56
C VAL A 198 15.68 16.82 -12.84
N LEU A 199 15.17 17.49 -13.88
CA LEU A 199 15.87 17.63 -15.16
C LEU A 199 16.91 18.76 -15.17
N HIS A 200 16.64 19.86 -14.45
CA HIS A 200 17.43 21.08 -14.55
C HIS A 200 18.39 21.31 -13.39
N ASP A 201 18.10 20.77 -12.20
CA ASP A 201 18.86 20.94 -10.96
C ASP A 201 18.72 19.71 -10.02
N PRO A 202 19.16 18.51 -10.48
CA PRO A 202 19.01 17.27 -9.73
C PRO A 202 19.74 17.29 -8.37
N ASP A 203 20.79 18.09 -8.23
CA ASP A 203 21.52 18.24 -6.96
C ASP A 203 20.69 18.99 -5.92
N HIS A 204 19.89 19.99 -6.33
CA HIS A 204 18.94 20.65 -5.43
C HIS A 204 17.84 19.69 -4.98
N VAL A 205 17.29 18.89 -5.91
CA VAL A 205 16.28 17.87 -5.57
C VAL A 205 16.84 16.87 -4.56
N ASN A 206 18.04 16.33 -4.78
CA ASN A 206 18.65 15.40 -3.82
C ASN A 206 18.87 16.04 -2.43
N LYS A 207 19.22 17.32 -2.36
CA LYS A 207 19.30 18.04 -1.07
C LYS A 207 17.93 18.16 -0.40
N LEU A 208 16.88 18.41 -1.17
CA LEU A 208 15.51 18.45 -0.64
C LEU A 208 15.09 17.07 -0.09
N LEU A 209 15.35 15.99 -0.83
CA LEU A 209 15.04 14.64 -0.38
C LEU A 209 15.83 14.28 0.89
N ASP A 210 17.11 14.66 0.97
CA ASP A 210 17.94 14.52 2.17
C ASP A 210 17.35 15.30 3.35
N HIS A 211 16.89 16.52 3.11
CA HIS A 211 16.27 17.34 4.15
C HIS A 211 14.97 16.71 4.67
N LEU A 212 14.11 16.21 3.79
CA LEU A 212 12.88 15.51 4.18
C LEU A 212 13.18 14.22 4.96
N ALA A 213 14.16 13.43 4.51
CA ALA A 213 14.60 12.24 5.23
C ALA A 213 15.10 12.61 6.65
N ASP A 214 16.05 13.54 6.75
CA ASP A 214 16.75 13.86 7.99
C ASP A 214 15.88 14.65 8.99
N LYS A 215 14.98 15.54 8.52
CA LYS A 215 14.20 16.45 9.37
C LYS A 215 12.78 16.01 9.65
N VAL A 216 12.19 15.21 8.77
CA VAL A 216 10.77 14.83 8.86
C VAL A 216 10.64 13.33 9.13
N LEU A 217 11.14 12.49 8.22
CA LEU A 217 10.83 11.07 8.24
C LEU A 217 11.60 10.31 9.32
N VAL A 218 12.93 10.50 9.45
CA VAL A 218 13.73 9.83 10.49
C VAL A 218 13.18 10.14 11.89
N PRO A 219 12.91 11.41 12.29
CA PRO A 219 12.31 11.69 13.59
C PRO A 219 10.93 11.06 13.81
N TRP A 220 10.10 10.96 12.76
CA TRP A 220 8.78 10.34 12.87
C TRP A 220 8.88 8.83 13.06
N ILE A 221 9.79 8.18 12.33
CA ILE A 221 10.12 6.77 12.48
C ILE A 221 10.66 6.48 13.90
N GLU A 222 11.57 7.31 14.40
CA GLU A 222 12.11 7.17 15.76
C GLU A 222 11.02 7.36 16.83
N HIS A 223 10.13 8.35 16.65
CA HIS A 223 8.96 8.51 17.52
C HIS A 223 8.09 7.25 17.51
N HIS A 224 7.77 6.73 16.32
CA HIS A 224 6.96 5.52 16.19
C HIS A 224 7.58 4.33 16.93
N PHE A 225 8.87 4.06 16.76
CA PHE A 225 9.53 2.97 17.49
C PHE A 225 9.65 3.23 19.00
N SER A 226 9.63 4.49 19.44
CA SER A 226 9.57 4.81 20.86
C SER A 226 8.20 4.50 21.47
N VAL A 227 7.12 4.67 20.69
CA VAL A 227 5.74 4.41 21.10
C VAL A 227 5.37 2.93 20.94
N PHE A 228 5.85 2.30 19.87
CA PHE A 228 5.60 0.91 19.47
C PHE A 228 6.93 0.20 19.20
N PRO A 229 7.63 -0.31 20.24
CA PRO A 229 8.95 -0.93 20.07
C PRO A 229 8.98 -2.15 19.15
N ASN A 230 7.85 -2.85 18.99
CA ASN A 230 7.60 -3.98 18.08
C ASN A 230 7.04 -3.57 16.70
N GLY A 231 6.84 -2.27 16.45
CA GLY A 231 6.20 -1.80 15.23
C GLY A 231 7.04 -1.99 13.97
N TRP A 232 6.44 -1.61 12.85
CA TRP A 232 6.98 -1.59 11.50
C TRP A 232 6.68 -0.25 10.84
N VAL A 233 7.44 0.11 9.81
CA VAL A 233 7.16 1.28 8.97
C VAL A 233 7.14 0.88 7.50
N GLU A 234 6.01 1.15 6.85
CA GLU A 234 5.88 1.12 5.40
C GLU A 234 6.02 2.54 4.86
N LEU A 235 7.03 2.72 4.02
CA LEU A 235 7.18 3.88 3.16
C LEU A 235 6.43 3.60 1.85
N SER A 236 5.90 4.65 1.26
CA SER A 236 5.22 4.58 -0.04
C SER A 236 5.77 5.64 -0.99
N ASP A 237 6.41 5.19 -2.08
CA ASP A 237 7.00 6.07 -3.10
C ASP A 237 6.43 5.90 -4.52
N ALA A 238 5.10 5.97 -4.66
CA ALA A 238 4.46 5.87 -5.97
C ALA A 238 5.00 6.92 -6.97
N SER A 239 5.22 8.17 -6.57
CA SER A 239 5.74 9.21 -7.48
C SER A 239 7.23 9.06 -7.77
N GLY A 240 8.00 8.43 -6.88
CA GLY A 240 9.41 8.08 -7.07
C GLY A 240 9.63 6.85 -7.94
N SER A 241 8.55 6.23 -8.41
CA SER A 241 8.58 4.97 -9.15
C SER A 241 9.25 5.08 -10.53
N PRO A 242 9.87 3.98 -11.02
CA PRO A 242 10.56 3.97 -12.31
C PRO A 242 9.62 4.29 -13.48
N PHE A 243 8.32 4.03 -13.35
CA PHE A 243 7.30 4.47 -14.32
C PHE A 243 7.27 6.00 -14.53
N PHE A 244 7.37 6.77 -13.45
CA PHE A 244 7.22 8.23 -13.49
C PHE A 244 8.53 8.96 -13.76
N ILE A 245 9.62 8.55 -13.08
CA ILE A 245 10.89 9.29 -13.13
C ILE A 245 12.01 8.54 -13.87
N GLY A 246 11.74 7.32 -14.31
CA GLY A 246 12.71 6.45 -14.97
C GLY A 246 13.59 5.67 -13.98
N PRO A 247 14.14 4.50 -14.37
CA PRO A 247 14.94 3.65 -13.48
C PRO A 247 16.16 4.34 -12.87
N GLU A 248 16.84 5.21 -13.62
CA GLU A 248 18.01 5.94 -13.12
C GLU A 248 17.67 6.91 -12.00
N ASN A 249 16.61 7.70 -12.14
CA ASN A 249 16.22 8.66 -11.10
C ASN A 249 15.57 7.94 -9.92
N CYS A 250 14.82 6.86 -10.16
CA CYS A 250 14.34 5.96 -9.09
C CYS A 250 15.52 5.49 -8.23
N LYS A 251 16.59 4.99 -8.86
CA LYS A 251 17.83 4.59 -8.17
C LYS A 251 18.52 5.75 -7.46
N THR A 252 18.82 6.83 -8.18
CA THR A 252 19.75 7.87 -7.73
C THR A 252 19.12 8.94 -6.86
N MET A 253 17.79 9.04 -6.82
CA MET A 253 17.06 10.03 -6.05
C MET A 253 16.13 9.36 -5.03
N SER A 254 15.10 8.64 -5.49
CA SER A 254 14.09 8.03 -4.61
C SER A 254 14.71 6.99 -3.67
N ILE A 255 15.19 5.86 -4.19
CA ILE A 255 15.78 4.77 -3.39
C ILE A 255 17.00 5.28 -2.60
N ARG A 256 17.85 6.11 -3.22
CA ARG A 256 19.02 6.70 -2.55
C ARG A 256 18.65 7.57 -1.35
N SER A 257 17.51 8.26 -1.37
CA SER A 257 17.04 9.04 -0.22
C SER A 257 16.54 8.14 0.92
N ILE A 258 15.98 6.97 0.60
CA ILE A 258 15.57 5.97 1.59
C ILE A 258 16.79 5.25 2.19
N GLN A 259 17.75 4.81 1.36
CA GLN A 259 19.00 4.20 1.81
C GLN A 259 19.86 5.13 2.68
N ARG A 260 19.67 6.44 2.58
CA ARG A 260 20.31 7.39 3.48
C ARG A 260 19.76 7.27 4.89
N MET A 261 18.47 6.96 5.05
CA MET A 261 17.85 6.78 6.35
C MET A 261 18.50 5.59 7.05
N ASP A 262 18.88 5.79 8.31
CA ASP A 262 19.54 4.77 9.14
C ASP A 262 20.76 4.10 8.47
N ASN A 263 21.50 4.85 7.64
CA ASN A 263 22.61 4.34 6.83
C ASN A 263 22.27 3.08 6.00
N GLY A 264 20.98 2.87 5.69
CA GLY A 264 20.48 1.74 4.92
C GLY A 264 20.23 0.46 5.71
N ASP A 265 20.43 0.45 7.03
CA ASP A 265 20.04 -0.70 7.88
C ASP A 265 18.52 -0.77 8.07
N LEU A 266 17.84 0.37 7.96
CA LEU A 266 16.38 0.50 7.98
C LEU A 266 15.76 -0.17 9.22
N TRP A 267 16.37 0.08 10.38
CA TRP A 267 16.00 -0.46 11.68
C TRP A 267 15.89 -1.99 11.70
N GLY A 268 16.91 -2.66 11.14
CA GLY A 268 16.94 -4.13 10.98
C GLY A 268 15.99 -4.67 9.90
N GLY A 269 15.63 -3.83 8.93
CA GLY A 269 14.66 -4.09 7.87
C GLY A 269 13.19 -4.04 8.34
N ARG A 270 12.89 -3.32 9.43
CA ARG A 270 11.51 -3.02 9.88
C ARG A 270 10.92 -1.77 9.25
N VAL A 271 11.78 -0.94 8.65
CA VAL A 271 11.37 0.11 7.72
C VAL A 271 11.58 -0.42 6.31
N PHE A 272 10.57 -0.31 5.45
CA PHE A 272 10.67 -0.79 4.07
C PHE A 272 9.86 0.09 3.11
N ASP A 273 10.24 0.07 1.84
CA ASP A 273 9.43 0.59 0.74
C ASP A 273 9.26 -0.48 -0.34
N CYS A 274 8.02 -0.90 -0.55
CA CYS A 274 7.65 -1.82 -1.61
C CYS A 274 6.69 -1.20 -2.64
N ASN A 275 6.33 0.08 -2.50
CA ASN A 275 5.33 0.74 -3.33
C ASN A 275 5.94 1.38 -4.58
N TYR A 276 6.68 0.58 -5.35
CA TYR A 276 7.30 1.02 -6.59
C TYR A 276 6.64 0.40 -7.81
N ARG A 277 6.23 1.24 -8.77
CA ARG A 277 5.47 0.85 -9.97
C ARG A 277 6.28 0.91 -11.26
N GLY A 278 6.09 -0.09 -12.12
CA GLY A 278 6.43 0.00 -13.54
C GLY A 278 7.75 -0.61 -13.93
N ASP A 279 8.12 -1.75 -13.35
CA ASP A 279 9.40 -2.40 -13.65
C ASP A 279 9.61 -2.77 -15.11
N TYR A 280 8.54 -2.93 -15.90
CA TYR A 280 8.64 -3.14 -17.34
C TYR A 280 9.43 -2.04 -18.07
N VAL A 281 9.52 -0.82 -17.53
CA VAL A 281 10.28 0.28 -18.15
C VAL A 281 11.79 -0.02 -18.21
N ALA A 282 12.30 -0.84 -17.28
CA ALA A 282 13.68 -1.32 -17.31
C ALA A 282 13.95 -2.24 -18.52
N ASN A 283 12.92 -2.95 -19.03
CA ASN A 283 13.01 -3.81 -20.21
C ASN A 283 12.94 -3.05 -21.55
N VAL A 284 12.49 -1.78 -21.56
CA VAL A 284 12.28 -1.04 -22.81
C VAL A 284 13.63 -0.68 -23.46
N LYS A 285 13.90 -1.17 -24.66
CA LYS A 285 15.05 -0.73 -25.46
C LYS A 285 14.82 0.71 -25.94
N ASN A 286 15.80 1.60 -25.74
CA ASN A 286 15.70 2.98 -26.24
C ASN A 286 15.42 2.99 -27.75
N LYS A 287 14.37 3.69 -28.18
CA LYS A 287 14.25 4.08 -29.59
C LYS A 287 15.37 5.08 -29.87
N VAL A 288 16.36 4.65 -30.65
CA VAL A 288 17.39 5.55 -31.20
C VAL A 288 16.68 6.55 -32.11
N ARG A 289 16.28 7.70 -31.56
CA ARG A 289 15.89 8.86 -32.37
C ARG A 289 17.19 9.42 -32.94
N SER A 290 17.57 8.92 -34.12
CA SER A 290 18.67 9.46 -34.91
C SER A 290 18.29 10.83 -35.48
N SER A 291 18.23 11.86 -34.64
CA SER A 291 18.28 13.23 -35.13
C SER A 291 19.69 13.45 -35.70
N ARG A 292 19.78 13.55 -37.03
CA ARG A 292 20.98 14.00 -37.75
C ARG A 292 21.34 15.43 -37.33
N ARG A 293 21.96 15.61 -36.16
CA ARG A 293 22.75 16.79 -35.81
C ARG A 293 23.90 16.33 -34.92
N GLN A 294 25.11 16.49 -35.43
CA GLN A 294 26.35 16.28 -34.71
C GLN A 294 26.27 16.92 -33.31
N SER A 295 26.34 16.11 -32.27
CA SER A 295 26.70 16.58 -30.94
C SER A 295 27.52 15.50 -30.24
N LYS A 296 28.47 15.98 -29.44
CA LYS A 296 29.59 15.28 -28.81
C LYS A 296 29.18 13.96 -28.17
N GLN A 297 30.12 13.01 -28.11
CA GLN A 297 30.04 11.78 -27.31
C GLN A 297 29.51 12.12 -25.90
N GLN A 298 28.20 11.93 -25.70
CA GLN A 298 27.65 11.71 -24.37
C GLN A 298 28.19 10.36 -23.94
N VAL A 299 28.93 10.34 -22.84
CA VAL A 299 29.24 9.11 -22.12
C VAL A 299 27.90 8.45 -21.85
N ALA A 300 27.63 7.31 -22.48
CA ALA A 300 26.41 6.57 -22.23
C ALA A 300 26.44 6.13 -20.76
N THR A 301 25.63 6.76 -19.92
CA THR A 301 25.32 6.22 -18.59
C THR A 301 24.79 4.81 -18.79
N ALA A 302 25.38 3.83 -18.10
CA ALA A 302 24.91 2.46 -18.13
C ALA A 302 23.45 2.46 -17.67
N LYS A 303 22.58 1.85 -18.47
CA LYS A 303 21.14 1.78 -18.20
C LYS A 303 20.89 0.76 -17.09
N VAL A 304 20.21 1.16 -16.03
CA VAL A 304 19.64 0.27 -15.01
C VAL A 304 18.69 -0.70 -15.70
N ASP A 305 19.07 -1.98 -15.68
CA ASP A 305 18.25 -3.08 -16.18
C ASP A 305 17.31 -3.62 -15.10
N LEU A 306 16.49 -4.62 -15.46
CA LEU A 306 15.48 -5.17 -14.55
C LEU A 306 16.10 -5.85 -13.31
N ASN A 307 17.22 -6.55 -13.44
CA ASN A 307 17.85 -7.21 -12.30
C ASN A 307 18.47 -6.16 -11.39
N GLU A 308 19.16 -5.17 -11.95
CA GLU A 308 19.71 -4.06 -11.17
C GLU A 308 18.60 -3.27 -10.46
N LEU A 309 17.48 -2.99 -11.14
CA LEU A 309 16.30 -2.34 -10.55
C LEU A 309 15.70 -3.18 -9.41
N THR A 310 15.67 -4.50 -9.57
CA THR A 310 15.21 -5.42 -8.52
C THR A 310 16.15 -5.38 -7.32
N ASP A 311 17.47 -5.42 -7.53
CA ASP A 311 18.45 -5.39 -6.45
C ASP A 311 18.38 -4.10 -5.63
N ILE A 312 18.21 -2.96 -6.29
CA ILE A 312 18.05 -1.67 -5.59
C ILE A 312 16.72 -1.57 -4.85
N LYS A 313 15.61 -2.11 -5.38
CA LYS A 313 14.34 -2.18 -4.63
C LYS A 313 14.45 -3.08 -3.41
N VAL A 314 15.07 -4.25 -3.55
CA VAL A 314 15.31 -5.19 -2.42
C VAL A 314 16.18 -4.54 -1.34
N SER A 315 17.08 -3.62 -1.69
CA SER A 315 17.88 -2.91 -0.69
C SER A 315 17.05 -2.05 0.27
N VAL A 316 15.85 -1.62 -0.15
CA VAL A 316 14.89 -0.86 0.65
C VAL A 316 13.64 -1.66 1.03
N CYS A 317 13.51 -2.90 0.57
CA CYS A 317 12.53 -3.89 1.04
C CYS A 317 13.23 -5.24 1.23
N GLN A 318 13.92 -5.38 2.36
CA GLN A 318 14.88 -6.48 2.57
C GLN A 318 14.22 -7.80 2.95
N LYS A 319 12.96 -7.76 3.40
CA LYS A 319 12.28 -8.91 4.02
C LYS A 319 11.37 -9.67 3.07
N PHE A 320 10.95 -9.07 1.96
CA PHE A 320 10.04 -9.71 1.00
C PHE A 320 10.11 -9.05 -0.37
N MET A 321 9.61 -9.78 -1.37
CA MET A 321 9.45 -9.31 -2.74
C MET A 321 7.99 -8.90 -2.96
N MET A 322 7.76 -7.79 -3.63
CA MET A 322 6.42 -7.37 -4.05
C MET A 322 6.38 -7.14 -5.55
N ARG A 323 5.33 -7.65 -6.19
CA ARG A 323 4.94 -7.34 -7.56
C ARG A 323 3.64 -6.56 -7.52
N LEU A 324 3.61 -5.34 -8.05
CA LEU A 324 2.38 -4.55 -8.19
C LEU A 324 1.77 -4.69 -9.58
N GLU A 325 0.51 -4.28 -9.73
CA GLU A 325 -0.22 -4.34 -11.01
C GLU A 325 0.53 -3.63 -12.15
N ALA A 326 1.09 -2.46 -11.82
CA ALA A 326 1.71 -1.57 -12.78
C ALA A 326 3.07 -2.07 -13.26
N ASP A 327 3.66 -3.09 -12.61
CA ASP A 327 4.97 -3.59 -12.99
C ASP A 327 4.98 -4.26 -14.36
N LYS A 328 3.86 -4.90 -14.75
CA LYS A 328 3.68 -5.58 -16.05
C LYS A 328 4.77 -6.59 -16.44
N VAL A 329 5.64 -6.94 -15.49
CA VAL A 329 6.60 -8.05 -15.58
C VAL A 329 5.90 -9.32 -15.10
N ASP A 330 6.23 -10.43 -15.73
CA ASP A 330 5.66 -11.75 -15.45
C ASP A 330 5.92 -12.17 -13.99
N VAL A 331 4.92 -12.79 -13.34
CA VAL A 331 5.03 -13.20 -11.94
C VAL A 331 6.14 -14.23 -11.71
N SER A 332 6.48 -15.03 -12.71
CA SER A 332 7.59 -16.00 -12.63
C SER A 332 8.93 -15.34 -12.36
N PHE A 333 9.16 -14.12 -12.86
CA PHE A 333 10.37 -13.36 -12.54
C PHE A 333 10.45 -13.09 -11.03
N TYR A 334 9.39 -12.55 -10.43
CA TYR A 334 9.36 -12.24 -9.00
C TYR A 334 9.44 -13.49 -8.13
N ARG A 335 8.76 -14.58 -8.54
CA ARG A 335 8.88 -15.89 -7.90
C ARG A 335 10.34 -16.36 -7.88
N ASP A 336 11.02 -16.32 -9.02
CA ASP A 336 12.39 -16.81 -9.13
C ASP A 336 13.36 -15.92 -8.32
N GLN A 337 13.14 -14.60 -8.30
CA GLN A 337 13.93 -13.67 -7.47
C GLN A 337 13.70 -13.87 -5.96
N ALA A 338 12.46 -14.17 -5.56
CA ALA A 338 12.08 -14.47 -4.17
C ALA A 338 12.71 -15.79 -3.70
N LEU A 339 12.60 -16.86 -4.52
CA LEU A 339 13.25 -18.15 -4.28
C LEU A 339 14.77 -18.03 -4.17
N ALA A 340 15.41 -17.30 -5.09
CA ALA A 340 16.86 -17.09 -5.08
C ALA A 340 17.36 -16.35 -3.83
N ARG A 341 16.51 -15.52 -3.22
CA ARG A 341 16.82 -14.72 -2.02
C ARG A 341 16.32 -15.34 -0.72
N ASN A 342 15.55 -16.43 -0.78
CA ASN A 342 14.91 -17.05 0.37
C ASN A 342 14.01 -16.05 1.14
N ILE A 343 13.20 -15.28 0.42
CA ILE A 343 12.27 -14.29 0.99
C ILE A 343 10.84 -14.50 0.44
N PRO A 344 9.78 -14.10 1.18
CA PRO A 344 8.40 -14.26 0.74
C PRO A 344 8.05 -13.41 -0.49
N LEU A 345 6.98 -13.79 -1.17
CA LEU A 345 6.44 -13.09 -2.33
C LEU A 345 5.03 -12.55 -2.04
N THR A 346 4.85 -11.26 -2.29
CA THR A 346 3.55 -10.59 -2.39
C THR A 346 3.23 -10.27 -3.84
N THR A 347 1.99 -10.52 -4.26
CA THR A 347 1.47 -10.07 -5.56
C THR A 347 0.27 -9.13 -5.39
N GLY A 348 0.29 -7.99 -6.08
CA GLY A 348 -0.76 -6.97 -6.08
C GLY A 348 -1.76 -7.13 -7.22
N ILE A 349 -3.02 -6.85 -6.89
CA ILE A 349 -4.14 -6.57 -7.80
C ILE A 349 -4.43 -5.07 -7.71
N GLY A 350 -4.38 -4.37 -8.83
CA GLY A 350 -4.56 -2.92 -8.86
C GLY A 350 -6.03 -2.53 -8.68
N SER A 351 -6.30 -1.38 -8.06
CA SER A 351 -7.66 -0.85 -7.92
C SER A 351 -8.37 -0.72 -9.27
N CYS A 352 -7.66 -0.24 -10.29
CA CYS A 352 -8.19 -0.12 -11.66
C CYS A 352 -8.60 -1.46 -12.30
N GLU A 353 -8.02 -2.59 -11.86
CA GLU A 353 -8.40 -3.91 -12.38
C GLU A 353 -9.77 -4.37 -11.85
N VAL A 354 -10.19 -3.84 -10.70
CA VAL A 354 -11.43 -4.22 -10.03
C VAL A 354 -12.40 -3.06 -9.86
N ASP A 355 -12.12 -1.88 -10.43
CA ASP A 355 -13.02 -0.72 -10.39
C ASP A 355 -13.98 -0.76 -11.57
N ARG A 356 -15.30 -0.77 -11.31
CA ARG A 356 -16.32 -0.91 -12.35
C ARG A 356 -16.34 0.23 -13.37
N ASN A 357 -15.79 1.40 -13.02
CA ASN A 357 -15.67 2.54 -13.94
C ASN A 357 -14.42 2.45 -14.82
N SER A 358 -13.49 1.57 -14.48
CA SER A 358 -12.24 1.33 -15.23
C SER A 358 -12.31 0.09 -16.13
N ILE A 359 -13.41 -0.68 -16.04
CA ILE A 359 -13.59 -1.94 -16.77
C ILE A 359 -14.47 -1.71 -18.00
N ASP A 360 -13.88 -1.83 -19.19
CA ASP A 360 -14.60 -1.71 -20.47
C ASP A 360 -15.42 -2.97 -20.80
N ASP A 361 -14.86 -4.16 -20.55
CA ASP A 361 -15.48 -5.47 -20.82
C ASP A 361 -15.36 -6.37 -19.60
N LEU A 362 -16.47 -6.50 -18.87
CA LEU A 362 -16.52 -7.26 -17.62
C LEU A 362 -16.26 -8.75 -17.83
N GLU A 363 -16.74 -9.34 -18.93
CA GLU A 363 -16.56 -10.78 -19.16
C GLU A 363 -15.10 -11.10 -19.52
N LEU A 364 -14.46 -10.24 -20.31
CA LEU A 364 -13.03 -10.34 -20.57
C LEU A 364 -12.21 -10.11 -19.29
N ALA A 365 -12.59 -9.13 -18.47
CA ALA A 365 -11.92 -8.86 -17.20
C ALA A 365 -12.00 -10.07 -16.25
N LYS A 366 -13.16 -10.73 -16.14
CA LYS A 366 -13.32 -11.96 -15.35
C LYS A 366 -12.33 -13.05 -15.79
N ILE A 367 -12.25 -13.33 -17.09
CA ILE A 367 -11.35 -14.36 -17.63
C ILE A 367 -9.88 -14.03 -17.33
N ASN A 368 -9.48 -12.79 -17.60
CA ASN A 368 -8.09 -12.36 -17.43
C ASN A 368 -7.67 -12.37 -15.96
N LEU A 369 -8.51 -11.86 -15.06
CA LEU A 369 -8.20 -11.78 -13.64
C LEU A 369 -8.27 -13.12 -12.94
N GLU A 370 -9.19 -14.01 -13.32
CA GLU A 370 -9.22 -15.38 -12.79
C GLU A 370 -7.92 -16.11 -13.15
N THR A 371 -7.48 -16.00 -14.41
CA THR A 371 -6.21 -16.59 -14.86
C THR A 371 -5.02 -15.99 -14.10
N ALA A 372 -4.92 -14.65 -14.05
CA ALA A 372 -3.82 -13.97 -13.38
C ALA A 372 -3.78 -14.27 -11.88
N ALA A 373 -4.92 -14.26 -11.20
CA ALA A 373 -5.02 -14.60 -9.77
C ALA A 373 -4.58 -16.05 -9.51
N GLY A 374 -4.98 -16.99 -10.35
CA GLY A 374 -4.52 -18.38 -10.26
C GLY A 374 -3.00 -18.51 -10.39
N GLU A 375 -2.39 -17.80 -11.35
CA GLU A 375 -0.93 -17.76 -11.52
C GLU A 375 -0.22 -17.13 -10.32
N TYR A 376 -0.79 -16.06 -9.76
CA TYR A 376 -0.25 -15.36 -8.59
C TYR A 376 -0.28 -16.25 -7.35
N VAL A 377 -1.43 -16.85 -7.05
CA VAL A 377 -1.60 -17.78 -5.93
C VAL A 377 -0.66 -18.98 -6.07
N ALA A 378 -0.51 -19.53 -7.27
CA ALA A 378 0.42 -20.63 -7.53
C ALA A 378 1.89 -20.23 -7.30
N ALA A 379 2.29 -19.03 -7.76
CA ALA A 379 3.63 -18.50 -7.54
C ALA A 379 3.93 -18.26 -6.05
N ILE A 380 2.97 -17.69 -5.31
CA ILE A 380 3.07 -17.48 -3.86
C ILE A 380 3.22 -18.83 -3.15
N LYS A 381 2.34 -19.79 -3.43
CA LYS A 381 2.39 -21.14 -2.83
C LYS A 381 3.76 -21.78 -3.04
N ALA A 382 4.28 -21.73 -4.28
CA ALA A 382 5.59 -22.30 -4.60
C ALA A 382 6.72 -21.66 -3.79
N VAL A 383 6.67 -20.34 -3.56
CA VAL A 383 7.63 -19.65 -2.68
C VAL A 383 7.47 -20.11 -1.24
N CYS A 384 6.25 -20.08 -0.70
CA CYS A 384 5.97 -20.46 0.69
C CYS A 384 6.34 -21.91 1.03
N GLU A 385 6.29 -22.82 0.07
CA GLU A 385 6.68 -24.23 0.28
C GLU A 385 8.18 -24.48 0.15
N ALA A 386 8.93 -23.55 -0.46
CA ALA A 386 10.34 -23.73 -0.79
C ALA A 386 11.30 -22.93 0.10
N ILE A 387 10.87 -21.81 0.67
CA ILE A 387 11.71 -20.93 1.49
C ILE A 387 11.59 -21.22 2.99
N ASP A 388 12.55 -20.73 3.77
CA ASP A 388 12.51 -20.79 5.23
C ASP A 388 11.54 -19.75 5.81
N LEU A 389 10.30 -20.16 6.05
CA LEU A 389 9.28 -19.34 6.73
C LEU A 389 9.24 -19.62 8.24
N PRO A 390 8.89 -18.61 9.06
CA PRO A 390 8.55 -18.86 10.46
C PRO A 390 7.27 -19.72 10.57
N GLU A 391 7.11 -20.38 11.71
CA GLU A 391 5.98 -21.29 11.97
C GLU A 391 4.63 -20.58 11.75
N ASN A 392 4.52 -19.34 12.21
CA ASN A 392 3.32 -18.51 12.08
C ASN A 392 3.05 -17.97 10.67
N ASN A 393 3.94 -18.17 9.69
CA ASN A 393 3.80 -17.61 8.34
C ASN A 393 3.56 -16.08 8.30
N PHE A 394 4.07 -15.33 9.28
CA PHE A 394 3.85 -13.88 9.39
C PHE A 394 2.37 -13.47 9.45
N VAL A 395 1.45 -14.31 9.96
CA VAL A 395 0.02 -13.97 10.05
C VAL A 395 -0.29 -12.91 11.12
N ASP A 396 0.62 -12.74 12.08
CA ASP A 396 0.60 -11.72 13.14
C ASP A 396 1.31 -10.42 12.72
N GLN A 397 1.98 -10.43 11.57
CA GLN A 397 2.64 -9.27 11.00
C GLN A 397 1.81 -8.70 9.84
N PRO A 398 1.76 -7.37 9.71
CA PRO A 398 1.03 -6.72 8.62
C PRO A 398 1.63 -7.07 7.24
N TRP A 399 2.96 -7.23 7.20
CA TRP A 399 3.73 -7.65 6.03
C TRP A 399 4.73 -8.75 6.43
N PRO A 400 5.18 -9.60 5.48
CA PRO A 400 4.73 -9.70 4.10
C PRO A 400 3.34 -10.31 3.97
N SER A 401 2.59 -9.91 2.94
CA SER A 401 1.31 -10.53 2.59
C SER A 401 1.46 -11.42 1.37
N HIS A 402 0.47 -12.27 1.11
CA HIS A 402 0.47 -13.17 -0.04
C HIS A 402 -0.12 -12.48 -1.27
N LEU A 403 -1.44 -12.32 -1.34
CA LEU A 403 -2.13 -11.57 -2.39
C LEU A 403 -2.66 -10.24 -1.81
N TYR A 404 -2.44 -9.13 -2.49
CA TYR A 404 -2.79 -7.79 -2.01
C TYR A 404 -3.75 -7.09 -2.98
N PHE A 405 -4.91 -6.65 -2.51
CA PHE A 405 -5.75 -5.72 -3.26
C PHE A 405 -5.38 -4.28 -2.93
N GLU A 406 -4.90 -3.56 -3.95
CA GLU A 406 -4.68 -2.12 -3.87
C GLU A 406 -6.03 -1.39 -3.83
N ASP A 407 -6.24 -0.58 -2.79
CA ASP A 407 -7.19 0.53 -2.78
C ASP A 407 -8.66 0.20 -3.17
N LEU A 408 -9.25 -0.80 -2.51
CA LEU A 408 -10.66 -1.15 -2.69
C LEU A 408 -11.59 -0.02 -2.18
N ASN A 409 -12.62 0.28 -2.97
CA ASN A 409 -13.48 1.44 -2.76
C ASN A 409 -14.96 1.14 -3.10
N GLY A 410 -15.84 2.15 -2.97
CA GLY A 410 -17.28 1.98 -3.20
C GLY A 410 -17.67 1.61 -4.65
N GLU A 411 -16.77 1.79 -5.61
CA GLU A 411 -16.91 1.47 -7.03
C GLU A 411 -16.25 0.14 -7.42
N THR A 412 -15.70 -0.61 -6.45
CA THR A 412 -15.17 -1.95 -6.67
C THR A 412 -16.25 -2.90 -7.21
N GLU A 413 -15.95 -3.61 -8.29
CA GLU A 413 -16.74 -4.70 -8.86
C GLU A 413 -16.51 -5.98 -8.04
N PHE A 414 -17.39 -6.21 -7.06
CA PHE A 414 -17.25 -7.32 -6.11
C PHE A 414 -17.34 -8.71 -6.76
N ASP A 415 -17.92 -8.85 -7.96
CA ASP A 415 -17.85 -10.12 -8.68
C ASP A 415 -16.41 -10.51 -9.05
N LEU A 416 -15.57 -9.53 -9.40
CA LEU A 416 -14.14 -9.76 -9.69
C LEU A 416 -13.36 -10.08 -8.41
N VAL A 417 -13.63 -9.35 -7.32
CA VAL A 417 -13.03 -9.65 -6.02
C VAL A 417 -13.36 -11.08 -5.58
N ARG A 418 -14.63 -11.51 -5.76
CA ARG A 418 -15.07 -12.87 -5.44
C ARG A 418 -14.31 -13.93 -6.22
N LEU A 419 -14.06 -13.71 -7.51
CA LEU A 419 -13.30 -14.64 -8.35
C LEU A 419 -11.85 -14.77 -7.87
N ILE A 420 -11.20 -13.63 -7.58
CA ILE A 420 -9.80 -13.60 -7.15
C ILE A 420 -9.65 -14.24 -5.75
N ILE A 421 -10.52 -13.88 -4.80
CA ILE A 421 -10.54 -14.51 -3.47
C ILE A 421 -10.84 -16.01 -3.58
N GLY A 422 -11.69 -16.41 -4.54
CA GLY A 422 -11.96 -17.82 -4.82
C GLY A 422 -10.69 -18.63 -5.10
N GLN A 423 -9.76 -18.10 -5.90
CA GLN A 423 -8.47 -18.75 -6.16
C GLN A 423 -7.63 -18.93 -4.89
N VAL A 424 -7.72 -18.01 -3.93
CA VAL A 424 -7.04 -18.12 -2.64
C VAL A 424 -7.66 -19.22 -1.78
N PHE A 425 -8.99 -19.27 -1.67
CA PHE A 425 -9.71 -20.28 -0.87
C PHE A 425 -9.64 -21.69 -1.47
N GLU A 426 -9.55 -21.81 -2.80
CA GLU A 426 -9.40 -23.09 -3.50
C GLU A 426 -7.96 -23.61 -3.48
N CYS A 427 -7.00 -22.77 -3.09
CA CYS A 427 -5.60 -23.14 -2.97
C CYS A 427 -5.42 -24.22 -1.88
N PRO A 428 -4.81 -25.37 -2.18
CA PRO A 428 -4.53 -26.38 -1.17
C PRO A 428 -3.60 -25.85 -0.07
N LYS A 429 -3.81 -26.33 1.16
CA LYS A 429 -2.92 -26.09 2.31
C LYS A 429 -1.45 -26.30 1.93
N LEU A 430 -0.59 -25.48 2.52
CA LEU A 430 0.85 -25.47 2.30
C LEU A 430 1.44 -26.80 2.79
N ALA A 431 2.06 -27.54 1.87
CA ALA A 431 2.78 -28.76 2.18
C ALA A 431 4.21 -28.39 2.57
N ARG A 432 4.41 -27.97 3.82
CA ARG A 432 5.76 -27.69 4.32
C ARG A 432 6.54 -29.01 4.44
N ALA A 433 7.73 -29.09 3.84
CA ALA A 433 8.66 -30.15 4.15
C ALA A 433 9.01 -30.03 5.64
N MET A 434 8.74 -31.06 6.44
CA MET A 434 9.32 -31.14 7.77
C MET A 434 10.84 -31.28 7.57
N ILE A 435 11.58 -30.21 7.83
CA ILE A 435 13.06 -30.22 7.86
C ILE A 435 13.51 -30.66 9.25
#